data_AF-A0AAD2K087-F1
#
_entry.id   AF-A0AAD2K087-F1
#
_cell.length_a   1.000
_cell.length_b   1.000
_cell.length_c   1.000
_cell.angle_alpha   90.00
_cell.angle_beta   90.00
_cell.angle_gamma   90.00
#
_symmetry.space_group_name_H-M   'P 1'
#
loop_
_entity.id
_entity.type
_entity.pdbx_description
1 polymer ?
#
loop_
_entity_poly.entity_id
_entity_poly.type
_entity_poly.pdbx_seq_one_letter_code
_entity_poly.pdbx_strand_id
1 'polypeptide(L)'
;MQETLNDSLPPVHHNADHWGPGSLQYSFPPSSPTPAPGLTAFPSNPTLLTPLTPPPQSASPSGFDLVGTVMLDQIANHWKLDAEDKDRLWFFVRIGSLGPGLSLSALAMGLYSLAAKLGIAAAARRLQEKEQRDYHTVMRDLEIRLADTFTLTTPQKLVASINAKTFCSLAVFVNKSARKYKGIELTEETSDPYIIQVALLRHFVFDHPTLSKTPKESEDEGDQDFEEIEERPKKRGRTTKGADFWGQVEEWFKAEISKRGSSFTTPAWKEYIDQILKDDRDTFKGLIPGATVRVNIPRCAERSGRIGVSVKEAGLEARQESEKRNVSRKRGVMW
;
A
#
# COMPACT_ATOMS: atom_id res chain seq x y z
N MET A 1 13.56 49.66 -45.99
CA MET A 1 12.25 49.89 -45.33
C MET A 1 12.18 48.92 -44.19
N GLN A 2 12.39 49.42 -42.97
CA GLN A 2 12.38 48.66 -41.72
C GLN A 2 10.98 48.81 -41.13
N GLU A 3 10.23 47.71 -41.00
CA GLU A 3 8.98 47.69 -40.23
C GLU A 3 9.22 46.93 -38.93
N THR A 4 9.25 47.69 -37.84
CA THR A 4 9.25 47.21 -36.47
C THR A 4 7.80 47.12 -35.98
N LEU A 5 7.29 45.90 -35.80
CA LEU A 5 5.99 45.66 -35.17
C LEU A 5 6.23 45.33 -33.69
N ASN A 6 6.00 46.33 -32.84
CA ASN A 6 5.93 46.21 -31.38
C ASN A 6 4.48 45.88 -31.01
N ASP A 7 4.21 44.63 -30.62
CA ASP A 7 2.95 44.24 -29.98
C ASP A 7 3.11 44.30 -28.46
N SER A 8 2.46 45.29 -27.87
CA SER A 8 2.44 45.58 -26.44
C SER A 8 1.14 45.04 -25.85
N LEU A 9 1.20 43.92 -25.12
CA LEU A 9 0.07 43.37 -24.37
C LEU A 9 -0.04 44.03 -22.97
N PRO A 10 -1.26 44.30 -22.47
CA PRO A 10 -1.47 44.87 -21.14
C PRO A 10 -1.35 43.83 -20.01
N PRO A 11 -1.00 44.26 -18.78
CA PRO A 11 -0.89 43.36 -17.63
C PRO A 11 -2.27 42.97 -17.09
N VAL A 12 -2.50 41.65 -16.99
CA VAL A 12 -3.68 41.06 -16.33
C VAL A 12 -3.43 41.02 -14.82
N HIS A 13 -4.14 41.85 -14.08
CA HIS A 13 -4.22 41.79 -12.62
C HIS A 13 -5.14 40.64 -12.19
N HIS A 14 -4.56 39.56 -11.64
CA HIS A 14 -5.33 38.56 -10.92
C HIS A 14 -5.45 38.96 -9.44
N ASN A 15 -6.67 39.31 -9.04
CA ASN A 15 -7.09 39.35 -7.63
C ASN A 15 -7.08 37.92 -7.07
N ALA A 16 -6.24 37.67 -6.08
CA ALA A 16 -6.26 36.45 -5.28
C ALA A 16 -7.09 36.74 -4.02
N ASP A 17 -8.37 36.37 -4.08
CA ASP A 17 -9.25 36.38 -2.93
C ASP A 17 -8.78 35.39 -1.86
N HIS A 18 -8.77 35.90 -0.64
CA HIS A 18 -8.50 35.25 0.63
C HIS A 18 -9.30 33.96 0.81
N TRP A 19 -8.59 32.83 0.99
CA TRP A 19 -9.10 31.68 1.72
C TRP A 19 -8.18 31.44 2.91
N GLY A 20 -8.49 32.06 4.05
CA GLY A 20 -7.87 31.75 5.33
C GLY A 20 -8.50 30.50 5.95
N PRO A 21 -7.72 29.57 6.54
CA PRO A 21 -8.28 28.43 7.25
C PRO A 21 -8.83 28.89 8.61
N GLY A 22 -10.16 28.81 8.77
CA GLY A 22 -10.82 28.99 10.05
C GLY A 22 -10.47 27.86 11.00
N SER A 23 -9.70 28.18 12.04
CA SER A 23 -9.39 27.30 13.17
C SER A 23 -10.67 27.03 13.97
N LEU A 24 -11.20 25.81 13.85
CA LEU A 24 -12.30 25.33 14.69
C LEU A 24 -11.71 24.75 15.98
N GLN A 25 -11.60 25.59 17.02
CA GLN A 25 -11.34 25.15 18.39
C GLN A 25 -12.55 24.36 18.92
N TYR A 26 -12.47 23.03 18.90
CA TYR A 26 -13.41 22.17 19.61
C TYR A 26 -12.95 22.01 21.06
N SER A 27 -13.62 22.73 21.97
CA SER A 27 -13.46 22.60 23.42
C SER A 27 -14.29 21.42 23.91
N PHE A 28 -13.65 20.37 24.43
CA PHE A 28 -14.33 19.24 25.06
C PHE A 28 -14.60 19.56 26.54
N PRO A 29 -15.83 19.35 27.05
CA PRO A 29 -16.13 19.56 28.46
C PRO A 29 -15.53 18.44 29.33
N PRO A 30 -15.11 18.75 30.57
CA PRO A 30 -14.56 17.76 31.50
C PRO A 30 -15.64 16.84 32.07
N SER A 31 -15.46 15.53 31.89
CA SER A 31 -16.33 14.48 32.44
C SER A 31 -16.22 14.41 33.96
N SER A 32 -17.31 14.69 34.66
CA SER A 32 -17.43 14.44 36.10
C SER A 32 -17.90 12.99 36.37
N PRO A 33 -17.37 12.31 37.40
CA PRO A 33 -17.77 10.95 37.76
C PRO A 33 -19.12 10.93 38.49
N THR A 34 -20.09 10.20 37.96
CA THR A 34 -21.39 9.93 38.59
C THR A 34 -21.26 8.83 39.65
N PRO A 35 -21.73 9.03 40.90
CA PRO A 35 -21.73 7.99 41.94
C PRO A 35 -22.84 6.96 41.71
N ALA A 36 -22.51 5.69 41.99
CA ALA A 36 -23.41 4.54 41.86
C ALA A 36 -24.52 4.53 42.93
N PRO A 37 -25.78 4.20 42.58
CA PRO A 37 -26.85 4.04 43.56
C PRO A 37 -26.73 2.69 44.29
N GLY A 38 -26.89 2.75 45.61
CA GLY A 38 -26.79 1.62 46.53
C GLY A 38 -27.92 0.60 46.39
N LEU A 39 -27.54 -0.66 46.62
CA LEU A 39 -28.42 -1.82 46.68
C LEU A 39 -29.29 -1.77 47.94
N THR A 40 -30.58 -1.46 47.79
CA THR A 40 -31.57 -1.66 48.85
C THR A 40 -32.04 -3.11 48.84
N ALA A 41 -31.85 -3.76 49.98
CA ALA A 41 -32.31 -5.10 50.31
C ALA A 41 -33.83 -5.25 50.16
N PHE A 42 -34.28 -6.36 49.57
CA PHE A 42 -35.68 -6.78 49.58
C PHE A 42 -35.89 -7.86 50.65
N PRO A 43 -37.03 -7.81 51.37
CA PRO A 43 -37.33 -8.72 52.48
C PRO A 43 -37.72 -10.12 51.99
N SER A 44 -37.14 -11.11 52.65
CA SER A 44 -37.49 -12.52 52.60
C SER A 44 -38.87 -12.76 53.21
N ASN A 45 -39.79 -13.31 52.41
CA ASN A 45 -41.07 -13.82 52.88
C ASN A 45 -41.14 -15.34 52.62
N PRO A 46 -41.28 -16.20 53.65
CA PRO A 46 -41.36 -17.64 53.48
C PRO A 46 -42.81 -18.07 53.24
N THR A 47 -43.19 -18.28 51.97
CA THR A 47 -44.50 -18.85 51.63
C THR A 47 -44.40 -20.38 51.54
N LEU A 48 -45.23 -21.02 52.34
CA LEU A 48 -45.41 -22.45 52.56
C LEU A 48 -45.60 -23.27 51.27
N LEU A 49 -44.93 -24.41 51.24
CA LEU A 49 -45.03 -25.46 50.23
C LEU A 49 -46.40 -26.17 50.30
N THR A 50 -47.23 -26.00 49.28
CA THR A 50 -48.34 -26.91 48.97
C THR A 50 -47.89 -27.89 47.87
N PRO A 51 -48.02 -29.22 48.07
CA PRO A 51 -47.72 -30.20 47.05
C PRO A 51 -48.83 -30.20 45.98
N LEU A 52 -48.56 -29.64 44.80
CA LEU A 52 -49.44 -29.79 43.63
C LEU A 52 -49.24 -31.17 43.00
N THR A 53 -50.33 -31.94 42.99
CA THR A 53 -50.54 -33.13 42.19
C THR A 53 -50.25 -32.84 40.70
N PRO A 54 -49.44 -33.65 40.00
CA PRO A 54 -49.15 -33.43 38.59
C PRO A 54 -50.42 -33.65 37.74
N PRO A 55 -50.84 -32.69 36.91
CA PRO A 55 -51.94 -32.91 35.96
C PRO A 55 -51.53 -33.94 34.88
N PRO A 56 -52.50 -34.67 34.31
CA PRO A 56 -52.25 -35.69 33.30
C PRO A 56 -51.56 -35.08 32.08
N GLN A 57 -50.38 -35.63 31.73
CA GLN A 57 -49.63 -35.28 30.54
C GLN A 57 -50.43 -35.69 29.30
N SER A 58 -51.14 -34.74 28.71
CA SER A 58 -51.66 -34.88 27.34
C SER A 58 -50.48 -35.02 26.39
N ALA A 59 -50.40 -36.16 25.71
CA ALA A 59 -49.41 -36.44 24.68
C ALA A 59 -49.38 -35.30 23.64
N SER A 60 -48.31 -34.51 23.66
CA SER A 60 -48.12 -33.43 22.70
C SER A 60 -47.79 -33.99 21.31
N PRO A 61 -48.33 -33.39 20.24
CA PRO A 61 -48.04 -33.79 18.88
C PRO A 61 -46.55 -33.59 18.57
N SER A 62 -45.90 -34.68 18.19
CA SER A 62 -44.47 -34.79 17.83
C SER A 62 -44.17 -34.16 16.47
N GLY A 63 -44.42 -32.86 16.30
CA GLY A 63 -44.27 -32.19 15.02
C GLY A 63 -44.03 -30.68 15.10
N PHE A 64 -43.39 -30.22 16.17
CA PHE A 64 -43.14 -28.79 16.37
C PHE A 64 -41.88 -28.33 15.64
N ASP A 65 -42.05 -28.05 14.36
CA ASP A 65 -41.30 -26.99 13.69
C ASP A 65 -41.85 -25.65 14.23
N LEU A 66 -41.61 -25.39 15.53
CA LEU A 66 -42.33 -24.39 16.34
C LEU A 66 -42.12 -22.96 15.83
N VAL A 67 -40.99 -22.73 15.17
CA VAL A 67 -40.68 -21.49 14.47
C VAL A 67 -40.50 -21.86 13.01
N GLY A 68 -41.50 -21.56 12.19
CA GLY A 68 -41.46 -21.90 10.77
C GLY A 68 -40.21 -21.34 10.11
N THR A 69 -39.55 -22.15 9.31
CA THR A 69 -38.37 -21.79 8.50
C THR A 69 -38.58 -20.48 7.72
N VAL A 70 -39.83 -20.25 7.27
CA VAL A 70 -40.31 -19.03 6.61
C VAL A 70 -40.14 -17.77 7.48
N MET A 71 -40.41 -17.86 8.78
CA MET A 71 -40.26 -16.71 9.69
C MET A 71 -38.79 -16.34 9.88
N LEU A 72 -37.91 -17.34 10.01
CA LEU A 72 -36.46 -17.13 10.08
C LEU A 72 -35.93 -16.45 8.82
N ASP A 73 -36.37 -16.92 7.65
CA ASP A 73 -35.99 -16.31 6.37
C ASP A 73 -36.49 -14.87 6.24
N GLN A 74 -37.72 -14.59 6.67
CA GLN A 74 -38.27 -13.22 6.66
C GLN A 74 -37.47 -12.30 7.58
N ILE A 75 -37.15 -12.75 8.81
CA ILE A 75 -36.34 -11.98 9.75
C ILE A 75 -34.94 -11.74 9.19
N ALA A 76 -34.30 -12.78 8.65
CA ALA A 76 -32.97 -12.67 8.10
C ALA A 76 -32.91 -11.74 6.87
N ASN A 77 -33.92 -11.78 6.01
CA ASN A 77 -34.05 -10.88 4.87
C ASN A 77 -34.32 -9.44 5.31
N HIS A 78 -35.19 -9.23 6.31
CA HIS A 78 -35.48 -7.91 6.86
C HIS A 78 -34.22 -7.21 7.40
N TRP A 79 -33.38 -7.95 8.13
CA TRP A 79 -32.12 -7.44 8.69
C TRP A 79 -30.92 -7.54 7.74
N LYS A 80 -31.12 -8.03 6.51
CA LYS A 80 -30.07 -8.27 5.50
C LYS A 80 -28.89 -9.04 6.11
N LEU A 81 -29.16 -10.16 6.78
CA LEU A 81 -28.13 -10.95 7.43
C LEU A 81 -27.34 -11.79 6.43
N ASP A 82 -26.03 -11.89 6.66
CA ASP A 82 -25.14 -12.74 5.89
C ASP A 82 -25.36 -14.22 6.26
N ALA A 83 -24.88 -15.17 5.44
CA ALA A 83 -25.10 -16.59 5.67
C ALA A 83 -24.65 -17.06 7.07
N GLU A 84 -23.52 -16.54 7.56
CA GLU A 84 -23.00 -16.86 8.90
C GLU A 84 -23.96 -16.40 10.01
N ASP A 85 -24.53 -15.19 9.88
CA ASP A 85 -25.45 -14.65 10.88
C ASP A 85 -26.81 -15.38 10.82
N LYS A 86 -27.21 -15.91 9.65
CA LYS A 86 -28.35 -16.83 9.53
C LYS A 86 -28.12 -18.12 10.29
N ASP A 87 -26.93 -18.73 10.17
CA ASP A 87 -26.59 -19.95 10.91
C ASP A 87 -26.63 -19.76 12.43
N ARG A 88 -26.23 -18.57 12.91
CA ARG A 88 -26.34 -18.20 14.33
C ARG A 88 -27.79 -18.10 14.81
N LEU A 89 -28.69 -17.57 13.98
CA LEU A 89 -30.13 -17.57 14.28
C LEU A 89 -30.71 -18.98 14.33
N TRP A 90 -30.34 -19.82 13.35
CA TRP A 90 -30.73 -21.22 13.33
C TRP A 90 -30.25 -21.98 14.56
N PHE A 91 -29.01 -21.73 14.97
CA PHE A 91 -28.44 -22.31 16.18
C PHE A 91 -29.19 -21.87 17.45
N PHE A 92 -29.57 -20.60 17.54
CA PHE A 92 -30.36 -20.08 18.65
C PHE A 92 -31.73 -20.77 18.75
N VAL A 93 -32.44 -20.91 17.62
CA VAL A 93 -33.72 -21.65 17.59
C VAL A 93 -33.52 -23.11 17.98
N ARG A 94 -32.47 -23.76 17.46
CA ARG A 94 -32.15 -25.16 17.79
C ARG A 94 -31.91 -25.34 19.29
N ILE A 95 -31.18 -24.43 19.94
CA ILE A 95 -30.97 -24.47 21.39
C ILE A 95 -32.27 -24.20 22.16
N GLY A 96 -33.03 -23.20 21.74
CA GLY A 96 -34.29 -22.82 22.41
C GLY A 96 -35.35 -23.92 22.37
N SER A 97 -35.23 -24.84 21.42
CA SER A 97 -36.09 -26.03 21.27
C SER A 97 -35.61 -27.26 22.06
N LEU A 98 -34.46 -27.22 22.75
CA LEU A 98 -33.99 -28.34 23.57
C LEU A 98 -34.58 -28.29 24.99
N GLY A 99 -35.26 -29.36 25.42
CA GLY A 99 -35.76 -29.55 26.79
C GLY A 99 -37.22 -29.11 26.99
N PRO A 100 -37.64 -28.69 28.21
CA PRO A 100 -39.01 -28.19 28.45
C PRO A 100 -39.37 -26.92 27.65
N GLY A 101 -38.43 -26.41 26.86
CA GLY A 101 -38.63 -25.40 25.83
C GLY A 101 -38.80 -24.01 26.41
N LEU A 102 -38.28 -23.01 25.69
CA LEU A 102 -38.75 -21.64 25.89
C LEU A 102 -40.18 -21.55 25.36
N SER A 103 -41.02 -20.74 26.02
CA SER A 103 -42.32 -20.41 25.44
C SER A 103 -42.12 -19.78 24.06
N LEU A 104 -43.03 -20.03 23.13
CA LEU A 104 -42.94 -19.52 21.75
C LEU A 104 -42.72 -18.01 21.71
N SER A 105 -43.37 -17.25 22.60
CA SER A 105 -43.22 -15.80 22.71
C SER A 105 -41.82 -15.38 23.17
N ALA A 106 -41.27 -16.06 24.18
CA ALA A 106 -39.91 -15.81 24.66
C ALA A 106 -38.87 -16.14 23.58
N LEU A 107 -39.07 -17.25 22.86
CA LEU A 107 -38.20 -17.64 21.74
C LEU A 107 -38.27 -16.62 20.59
N ALA A 108 -39.47 -16.19 20.19
CA ALA A 108 -39.65 -15.21 19.13
C ALA A 108 -39.05 -13.84 19.48
N MET A 109 -39.24 -13.37 20.72
CA MET A 109 -38.61 -12.13 21.20
C MET A 109 -37.08 -12.24 21.23
N GLY A 110 -36.56 -13.36 21.74
CA GLY A 110 -35.12 -13.64 21.75
C GLY A 110 -34.54 -13.66 20.34
N LEU A 111 -35.24 -14.30 19.40
CA LEU A 111 -34.85 -14.37 18.01
C LEU A 111 -34.82 -13.00 17.34
N TYR A 112 -35.86 -12.19 17.54
CA TYR A 112 -35.93 -10.83 16.99
C TYR A 112 -34.84 -9.92 17.58
N SER A 113 -34.62 -9.98 18.90
CA SER A 113 -33.56 -9.22 19.56
C SER A 113 -32.16 -9.61 19.07
N LEU A 114 -31.91 -10.92 18.88
CA LEU A 114 -30.67 -11.42 18.33
C LEU A 114 -30.47 -10.96 16.88
N ALA A 115 -31.49 -11.08 16.04
CA ALA A 115 -31.44 -10.64 14.66
C ALA A 115 -31.17 -9.12 14.54
N ALA A 116 -31.78 -8.30 15.40
CA ALA A 116 -31.52 -6.87 15.46
C ALA A 116 -30.05 -6.56 15.79
N LYS A 117 -29.48 -7.24 16.80
CA LYS A 117 -28.06 -7.07 17.17
C LYS A 117 -27.11 -7.48 16.04
N LEU A 118 -27.38 -8.62 15.41
CA LEU A 118 -26.60 -9.10 14.27
C LEU A 118 -26.72 -8.14 13.08
N GLY A 119 -27.91 -7.60 12.82
CA GLY A 119 -28.14 -6.61 11.75
C GLY A 119 -27.36 -5.31 11.96
N ILE A 120 -27.33 -4.79 13.18
CA ILE A 120 -26.52 -3.61 13.53
C ILE A 120 -25.02 -3.90 13.34
N ALA A 121 -24.54 -5.04 13.83
CA ALA A 121 -23.15 -5.44 13.67
C ALA A 121 -22.75 -5.63 12.20
N ALA A 122 -23.61 -6.26 11.39
CA ALA A 122 -23.39 -6.43 9.96
C ALA A 122 -23.36 -5.09 9.21
N ALA A 123 -24.23 -4.14 9.58
CA ALA A 123 -24.22 -2.78 9.03
C ALA A 123 -22.91 -2.05 9.35
N ALA A 124 -22.41 -2.15 10.59
CA ALA A 124 -21.13 -1.57 10.99
C ALA A 124 -19.94 -2.15 10.19
N ARG A 125 -19.90 -3.47 9.99
CA ARG A 125 -18.87 -4.12 9.14
C ARG A 125 -18.90 -3.59 7.71
N ARG A 126 -20.09 -3.46 7.11
CA ARG A 126 -20.25 -2.93 5.76
C ARG A 126 -19.79 -1.49 5.62
N LEU A 127 -20.00 -0.66 6.65
CA LEU A 127 -19.51 0.72 6.67
C LEU A 127 -17.98 0.77 6.74
N GLN A 128 -17.39 -0.04 7.63
CA GLN A 128 -15.95 -0.15 7.78
C GLN A 128 -15.26 -0.65 6.49
N GLU A 129 -15.84 -1.66 5.84
CA GLU A 129 -15.34 -2.15 4.55
C GLU A 129 -15.43 -1.09 3.45
N LYS A 130 -16.50 -0.28 3.45
CA LYS A 130 -16.64 0.82 2.49
C LYS A 130 -15.57 1.89 2.71
N GLU A 131 -15.36 2.32 3.95
CA GLU A 131 -14.30 3.27 4.31
C GLU A 131 -12.92 2.73 3.93
N GLN A 132 -12.65 1.45 4.21
CA GLN A 132 -11.38 0.82 3.87
C GLN A 132 -11.12 0.76 2.36
N ARG A 133 -12.16 0.52 1.55
CA ARG A 133 -12.07 0.58 0.07
C ARG A 133 -11.82 2.01 -0.42
N ASP A 134 -12.44 2.99 0.21
CA ASP A 134 -12.23 4.40 -0.13
C ASP A 134 -10.78 4.83 0.17
N TYR A 135 -10.22 4.45 1.33
CA TYR A 135 -8.81 4.70 1.64
C TYR A 135 -7.85 4.06 0.63
N HIS A 136 -8.06 2.79 0.26
CA HIS A 136 -7.20 2.13 -0.72
C HIS A 136 -7.27 2.83 -2.09
N THR A 137 -8.44 3.31 -2.49
CA THR A 137 -8.63 4.05 -3.74
C THR A 137 -7.89 5.38 -3.70
N VAL A 138 -8.01 6.14 -2.62
CA VAL A 138 -7.30 7.40 -2.42
C VAL A 138 -5.79 7.20 -2.37
N MET A 139 -5.29 6.17 -1.67
CA MET A 139 -3.86 5.87 -1.61
C MET A 139 -3.29 5.46 -2.96
N ARG A 140 -4.07 4.72 -3.77
CA ARG A 140 -3.68 4.37 -5.14
C ARG A 140 -3.64 5.60 -6.05
N ASP A 141 -4.60 6.51 -5.93
CA ASP A 141 -4.59 7.78 -6.68
C ASP A 141 -3.40 8.65 -6.27
N LEU A 142 -3.09 8.71 -4.97
CA LEU A 142 -1.89 9.39 -4.46
C LEU A 142 -0.62 8.75 -4.99
N GLU A 143 -0.52 7.43 -5.02
CA GLU A 143 0.64 6.72 -5.59
C GLU A 143 0.83 7.04 -7.07
N ILE A 144 -0.25 7.09 -7.85
CA ILE A 144 -0.21 7.48 -9.27
C ILE A 144 0.25 8.93 -9.40
N ARG A 145 -0.35 9.86 -8.66
CA ARG A 145 0.03 11.28 -8.71
C ARG A 145 1.47 11.50 -8.27
N LEU A 146 1.94 10.80 -7.24
CA LEU A 146 3.33 10.88 -6.79
C LEU A 146 4.28 10.23 -7.79
N ALA A 147 3.92 9.13 -8.45
CA ALA A 147 4.73 8.53 -9.50
C ALA A 147 4.89 9.46 -10.73
N ASP A 148 3.86 10.27 -11.01
CA ASP A 148 3.84 11.23 -12.11
C ASP A 148 4.53 12.56 -11.74
N THR A 149 4.34 13.07 -10.52
CA THR A 149 4.92 14.35 -10.07
C THR A 149 6.35 14.21 -9.53
N PHE A 150 6.67 13.12 -8.84
CA PHE A 150 8.02 12.81 -8.36
C PHE A 150 8.73 11.88 -9.33
N THR A 151 8.97 12.36 -10.54
CA THR A 151 9.98 11.72 -11.36
C THR A 151 11.35 12.07 -10.79
N LEU A 152 12.01 11.08 -10.15
CA LEU A 152 13.44 11.20 -9.82
C LEU A 152 14.17 11.71 -11.06
N THR A 153 14.96 12.76 -10.87
CA THR A 153 15.71 13.36 -11.97
C THR A 153 16.64 12.29 -12.55
N THR A 154 16.98 12.38 -13.84
CA THR A 154 17.91 11.44 -14.48
C THR A 154 19.20 11.23 -13.67
N PRO A 155 19.81 12.27 -13.07
CA PRO A 155 20.96 12.12 -12.17
C PRO A 155 20.66 11.26 -10.93
N GLN A 156 19.52 11.49 -10.25
CA GLN A 156 19.14 10.71 -9.06
C GLN A 156 18.93 9.23 -9.40
N LYS A 157 18.39 8.92 -10.58
CA LYS A 157 18.23 7.52 -11.04
C LYS A 157 19.55 6.87 -11.39
N LEU A 158 20.49 7.61 -12.00
CA LEU A 158 21.84 7.13 -12.26
C LEU A 158 22.55 6.79 -10.94
N VAL A 159 22.48 7.70 -9.97
CA VAL A 159 22.99 7.47 -8.61
C VAL A 159 22.33 6.24 -7.97
N ALA A 160 21.00 6.13 -8.03
CA ALA A 160 20.28 4.98 -7.46
C ALA A 160 20.69 3.66 -8.14
N SER A 161 20.97 3.67 -9.45
CA SER A 161 21.40 2.47 -10.19
C SER A 161 22.77 1.94 -9.75
N ILE A 162 23.59 2.79 -9.11
CA ILE A 162 24.93 2.49 -8.60
C ILE A 162 24.90 2.26 -7.08
N ASN A 163 23.75 2.38 -6.42
CA ASN A 163 23.65 2.17 -4.98
C ASN A 163 23.36 0.69 -4.64
N ALA A 164 24.06 0.17 -3.61
CA ALA A 164 23.86 -1.11 -2.94
C ALA A 164 22.42 -1.64 -2.90
N LYS A 165 21.47 -0.76 -2.61
CA LYS A 165 20.08 -1.13 -2.35
C LYS A 165 19.25 -1.31 -3.63
N THR A 166 19.63 -0.65 -4.72
CA THR A 166 18.85 -0.55 -5.96
C THR A 166 19.67 -0.90 -7.20
N PHE A 167 20.71 -1.71 -7.02
CA PHE A 167 21.58 -2.14 -8.08
C PHE A 167 20.80 -2.87 -9.20
N CYS A 168 21.10 -2.51 -10.44
CA CYS A 168 20.65 -3.23 -11.61
C CYS A 168 21.71 -3.19 -12.71
N SER A 169 21.78 -4.27 -13.49
CA SER A 169 22.67 -4.36 -14.65
C SER A 169 22.37 -3.26 -15.66
N LEU A 170 23.39 -2.83 -16.42
CA LEU A 170 23.24 -1.81 -17.45
C LEU A 170 22.08 -2.10 -18.41
N ALA A 171 21.95 -3.35 -18.87
CA ALA A 171 20.85 -3.76 -19.76
C ALA A 171 19.46 -3.54 -19.14
N VAL A 172 19.28 -3.92 -17.87
CA VAL A 172 18.00 -3.72 -17.16
C VAL A 172 17.73 -2.24 -16.93
N PHE A 173 18.75 -1.47 -16.56
CA PHE A 173 18.62 -0.04 -16.35
C PHE A 173 18.25 0.69 -17.65
N VAL A 174 18.95 0.39 -18.74
CA VAL A 174 18.73 0.97 -20.07
C VAL A 174 17.32 0.65 -20.59
N ASN A 175 16.85 -0.59 -20.42
CA ASN A 175 15.49 -0.96 -20.82
C ASN A 175 14.43 -0.22 -19.98
N LYS A 176 14.62 -0.15 -18.66
CA LYS A 176 13.72 0.61 -17.76
C LYS A 176 13.70 2.10 -18.10
N SER A 177 14.86 2.71 -18.38
CA SER A 177 14.94 4.13 -18.72
C SER A 177 14.32 4.40 -20.09
N ALA A 178 14.57 3.57 -21.10
CA ALA A 178 13.98 3.73 -22.42
C ALA A 178 12.45 3.57 -22.39
N ARG A 179 11.93 2.54 -21.72
CA ARG A 179 10.48 2.37 -21.57
C ARG A 179 9.83 3.57 -20.88
N LYS A 180 10.47 4.11 -19.83
CA LYS A 180 9.92 5.25 -19.08
C LYS A 180 9.97 6.57 -19.86
N TYR A 181 11.07 6.86 -20.55
CA TYR A 181 11.28 8.18 -21.16
C TYR A 181 10.98 8.25 -22.65
N LYS A 182 11.18 7.15 -23.38
CA LYS A 182 10.89 7.08 -24.82
C LYS A 182 9.58 6.37 -25.12
N GLY A 183 9.02 5.62 -24.17
CA GLY A 183 7.83 4.79 -24.42
C GLY A 183 8.09 3.63 -25.38
N ILE A 184 9.36 3.32 -25.66
CA ILE A 184 9.78 2.33 -26.67
C ILE A 184 10.50 1.19 -25.96
N GLU A 185 10.22 -0.03 -26.40
CA GLU A 185 11.03 -1.20 -26.08
C GLU A 185 12.25 -1.21 -26.99
N LEU A 186 13.45 -1.22 -26.40
CA LEU A 186 14.70 -1.25 -27.17
C LEU A 186 14.78 -2.53 -28.00
N THR A 187 14.85 -2.36 -29.31
CA THR A 187 15.31 -3.39 -30.24
C THR A 187 16.84 -3.37 -30.30
N GLU A 188 17.47 -4.50 -30.66
CA GLU A 188 18.93 -4.63 -30.69
C GLU A 188 19.59 -3.52 -31.55
N GLU A 189 18.99 -3.15 -32.68
CA GLU A 189 19.54 -2.18 -33.64
C GLU A 189 19.57 -0.71 -33.15
N THR A 190 18.66 -0.32 -32.25
CA THR A 190 18.60 1.07 -31.74
C THR A 190 19.30 1.23 -30.39
N SER A 191 19.87 0.14 -29.87
CA SER A 191 20.32 0.06 -28.49
C SER A 191 21.73 0.59 -28.27
N ASP A 192 22.64 0.39 -29.21
CA ASP A 192 24.07 0.65 -29.02
C ASP A 192 24.41 2.10 -28.61
N PRO A 193 24.02 3.16 -29.34
CA PRO A 193 24.42 4.53 -28.97
C PRO A 193 23.81 4.96 -27.63
N TYR A 194 22.62 4.46 -27.30
CA TYR A 194 21.95 4.77 -26.05
C TYR A 194 22.56 4.02 -24.87
N ILE A 195 22.91 2.74 -25.05
CA ILE A 195 23.64 1.94 -24.05
C ILE A 195 24.97 2.61 -23.74
N ILE A 196 25.73 3.01 -24.76
CA ILE A 196 27.02 3.69 -24.59
C ILE A 196 26.86 5.00 -23.80
N GLN A 197 25.87 5.82 -24.16
CA GLN A 197 25.60 7.07 -23.44
C GLN A 197 25.32 6.82 -21.95
N VAL A 198 24.48 5.83 -21.64
CA VAL A 198 24.11 5.49 -20.27
C VAL A 198 25.29 4.88 -19.51
N ALA A 199 26.12 4.06 -20.16
CA ALA A 199 27.32 3.49 -19.59
C ALA A 199 28.33 4.59 -19.19
N LEU A 200 28.57 5.55 -20.09
CA LEU A 200 29.43 6.71 -19.81
C LEU A 200 28.92 7.53 -18.62
N LEU A 201 27.61 7.80 -18.57
CA LEU A 201 27.00 8.53 -17.45
C LEU A 201 27.09 7.77 -16.13
N ARG A 202 26.91 6.44 -16.14
CA ARG A 202 27.09 5.60 -14.94
C ARG A 202 28.53 5.62 -14.47
N HIS A 203 29.49 5.50 -15.38
CA HIS A 203 30.91 5.57 -15.07
C HIS A 203 31.30 6.93 -14.47
N PHE A 204 30.80 8.03 -15.04
CA PHE A 204 30.99 9.37 -14.48
C PHE A 204 30.48 9.47 -13.03
N VAL A 205 29.27 8.98 -12.75
CA VAL A 205 28.72 9.01 -11.38
C VAL A 205 29.52 8.13 -10.42
N PHE A 206 30.07 7.02 -10.90
CA PHE A 206 30.93 6.14 -10.11
C PHE A 206 32.23 6.84 -9.69
N ASP A 207 32.85 7.59 -10.60
CA ASP A 207 34.08 8.34 -10.33
C ASP A 207 33.86 9.58 -9.45
N HIS A 208 32.63 10.10 -9.42
CA HIS A 208 32.28 11.33 -8.70
C HIS A 208 31.21 11.06 -7.62
N PRO A 209 31.50 10.26 -6.59
CA PRO A 209 30.51 9.92 -5.55
C PRO A 209 30.08 11.13 -4.73
N THR A 210 30.84 12.23 -4.73
CA THR A 210 30.46 13.49 -4.09
C THR A 210 29.22 14.12 -4.72
N LEU A 211 29.01 13.93 -6.03
CA LEU A 211 27.81 14.40 -6.74
C LEU A 211 26.57 13.62 -6.35
N SER A 212 26.74 12.38 -5.92
CA SER A 212 25.64 11.52 -5.48
C SER A 212 25.08 11.91 -4.12
N LYS A 213 25.89 12.60 -3.31
CA LYS A 213 25.45 13.17 -2.05
C LYS A 213 24.73 14.47 -2.39
N THR A 214 23.45 14.37 -2.78
CA THR A 214 22.53 15.50 -2.55
C THR A 214 22.80 15.94 -1.11
N PRO A 215 23.17 17.21 -0.86
CA PRO A 215 23.30 17.68 0.50
C PRO A 215 22.00 17.25 1.16
N LYS A 216 22.10 16.28 2.07
CA LYS A 216 21.00 15.99 2.96
C LYS A 216 20.79 17.35 3.58
N GLU A 217 19.68 18.01 3.23
CA GLU A 217 19.18 19.13 4.00
C GLU A 217 19.35 18.63 5.43
N SER A 218 20.31 19.21 6.14
CA SER A 218 20.71 18.73 7.44
C SER A 218 19.41 18.74 8.21
N GLU A 219 18.87 17.54 8.48
CA GLU A 219 17.84 17.32 9.47
C GLU A 219 18.53 17.73 10.76
N ASP A 220 18.49 19.04 11.01
CA ASP A 220 18.88 19.65 12.24
C ASP A 220 17.83 19.14 13.22
N GLU A 221 18.11 17.97 13.82
CA GLU A 221 17.41 17.40 14.96
C GLU A 221 17.65 18.32 16.17
N GLY A 222 17.22 19.58 16.03
CA GLY A 222 16.98 20.46 17.14
C GLY A 222 15.63 20.06 17.74
N ASP A 223 15.69 19.27 18.81
CA ASP A 223 14.65 19.22 19.84
C ASP A 223 14.47 20.63 20.44
N GLN A 224 13.84 21.53 19.69
CA GLN A 224 13.33 22.80 20.18
C GLN A 224 11.82 22.74 20.15
N ASP A 225 11.27 22.81 21.37
CA ASP A 225 9.85 22.88 21.63
C ASP A 225 9.16 23.88 20.70
N PHE A 226 8.27 23.31 19.89
CA PHE A 226 7.22 23.88 19.06
C PHE A 226 6.82 25.34 19.42
N GLU A 227 7.48 26.33 18.81
CA GLU A 227 6.81 27.56 18.38
C GLU A 227 6.60 27.47 16.87
N GLU A 228 5.32 27.44 16.48
CA GLU A 228 4.81 27.35 15.11
C GLU A 228 5.16 28.62 14.33
N ILE A 229 6.42 28.78 13.96
CA ILE A 229 6.85 29.79 13.01
C ILE A 229 6.70 29.17 11.62
N GLU A 230 5.73 29.67 10.85
CA GLU A 230 5.57 29.40 9.42
C GLU A 230 6.83 29.85 8.65
N GLU A 231 7.90 29.04 8.69
CA GLU A 231 9.08 29.25 7.85
C GLU A 231 8.67 29.02 6.39
N ARG A 232 8.42 30.13 5.70
CA ARG A 232 8.23 30.15 4.25
C ARG A 232 9.40 29.44 3.58
N PRO A 233 9.16 28.61 2.55
CA PRO A 233 10.21 27.86 1.87
C PRO A 233 11.30 28.81 1.40
N LYS A 234 12.50 28.68 2.00
CA LYS A 234 13.68 29.45 1.64
C LYS A 234 13.92 29.24 0.14
N LYS A 235 13.82 30.32 -0.64
CA LYS A 235 14.02 30.30 -2.09
C LYS A 235 15.37 29.66 -2.37
N ARG A 236 15.37 28.43 -2.92
CA ARG A 236 16.59 27.71 -3.28
C ARG A 236 17.46 28.64 -4.13
N GLY A 237 18.62 29.01 -3.59
CA GLY A 237 19.55 29.90 -4.27
C GLY A 237 19.92 29.33 -5.64
N ARG A 238 20.06 30.21 -6.63
CA ARG A 238 20.50 29.82 -7.97
C ARG A 238 21.90 29.21 -7.85
N THR A 239 22.03 27.91 -8.11
CA THR A 239 23.33 27.23 -8.17
C THR A 239 24.23 27.97 -9.14
N THR A 240 25.50 28.18 -8.78
CA THR A 240 26.48 28.78 -9.69
C THR A 240 26.57 27.94 -10.96
N LYS A 241 26.60 28.60 -12.13
CA LYS A 241 26.66 27.91 -13.43
C LYS A 241 27.89 26.99 -13.45
N GLY A 242 27.68 25.69 -13.68
CA GLY A 242 28.76 24.69 -13.70
C GLY A 242 28.89 23.87 -12.42
N ALA A 243 28.32 24.32 -11.29
CA ALA A 243 28.35 23.54 -10.05
C ALA A 243 27.21 22.51 -9.97
N ASP A 244 26.23 22.59 -10.85
CA ASP A 244 25.17 21.58 -10.98
C ASP A 244 25.70 20.31 -11.64
N PHE A 245 24.98 19.20 -11.46
CA PHE A 245 25.37 17.89 -11.96
C PHE A 245 25.71 17.91 -13.46
N TRP A 246 24.89 18.57 -14.28
CA TRP A 246 25.10 18.61 -15.73
C TRP A 246 26.30 19.47 -16.14
N GLY A 247 26.58 20.55 -15.43
CA GLY A 247 27.79 21.34 -15.64
C GLY A 247 29.06 20.51 -15.42
N GLN A 248 29.10 19.69 -14.38
CA GLN A 248 30.24 18.81 -14.09
C GLN A 248 30.37 17.66 -15.11
N VAL A 249 29.24 17.08 -15.56
CA VAL A 249 29.24 16.10 -16.66
C VAL A 249 29.83 16.73 -17.94
N GLU A 250 29.43 17.97 -18.27
CA GLU A 250 29.93 18.67 -19.46
C GLU A 250 31.43 18.96 -19.36
N GLU A 251 31.91 19.40 -18.21
CA GLU A 251 33.35 19.62 -17.96
C GLU A 251 34.16 18.32 -18.09
N TRP A 252 33.65 17.22 -17.53
CA TRP A 252 34.27 15.91 -17.67
C TRP A 252 34.31 15.43 -19.14
N PHE A 253 33.21 15.57 -19.88
CA PHE A 253 33.18 15.22 -21.29
C PHE A 253 34.14 16.07 -22.12
N LYS A 254 34.29 17.37 -21.81
CA LYS A 254 35.28 18.24 -22.47
C LYS A 254 36.69 17.72 -22.25
N ALA A 255 37.04 17.33 -21.01
CA ALA A 255 38.35 16.76 -20.70
C ALA A 255 38.59 15.44 -21.45
N GLU A 256 37.61 14.53 -21.48
CA GLU A 256 37.73 13.25 -22.19
C GLU A 256 37.80 13.44 -23.72
N ILE A 257 37.04 14.39 -24.29
CA ILE A 257 37.11 14.76 -25.71
C ILE A 257 38.50 15.32 -26.06
N SER A 258 39.07 16.18 -25.22
CA SER A 258 40.43 16.69 -25.43
C SER A 258 41.49 15.59 -25.38
N LYS A 259 41.29 14.57 -24.54
CA LYS A 259 42.22 13.45 -24.36
C LYS A 259 42.14 12.41 -25.48
N ARG A 260 40.94 12.09 -25.97
CA ARG A 260 40.69 10.96 -26.88
C ARG A 260 40.27 11.36 -28.29
N GLY A 261 39.95 12.63 -28.50
CA GLY A 261 39.48 13.17 -29.77
C GLY A 261 37.98 13.50 -29.77
N SER A 262 37.53 14.24 -30.79
CA SER A 262 36.15 14.72 -30.92
C SER A 262 35.15 13.66 -31.40
N SER A 263 35.61 12.54 -31.95
CA SER A 263 34.75 11.50 -32.51
C SER A 263 34.80 10.20 -31.72
N PHE A 264 33.62 9.71 -31.33
CA PHE A 264 33.44 8.39 -30.71
C PHE A 264 33.85 7.22 -31.62
N THR A 265 34.05 7.46 -32.92
CA THR A 265 34.52 6.43 -33.86
C THR A 265 36.03 6.18 -33.81
N THR A 266 36.79 7.06 -33.15
CA THR A 266 38.25 6.92 -33.01
C THR A 266 38.59 5.67 -32.17
N PRO A 267 39.73 5.01 -32.44
CA PRO A 267 40.11 3.79 -31.72
C PRO A 267 40.23 4.03 -30.20
N ALA A 268 40.74 5.19 -29.79
CA ALA A 268 40.87 5.56 -28.38
C ALA A 268 39.51 5.64 -27.64
N TRP A 269 38.45 6.08 -28.31
CA TRP A 269 37.09 6.07 -27.75
C TRP A 269 36.51 4.66 -27.70
N LYS A 270 36.72 3.84 -28.73
CA LYS A 270 36.25 2.44 -28.74
C LYS A 270 36.86 1.63 -27.61
N GLU A 271 38.18 1.67 -27.46
CA GLU A 271 38.90 1.00 -26.37
C GLU A 271 38.38 1.43 -24.99
N TYR A 272 38.09 2.73 -24.83
CA TYR A 272 37.55 3.25 -23.58
C TYR A 272 36.12 2.79 -23.30
N ILE A 273 35.25 2.82 -24.31
CA ILE A 273 33.86 2.36 -24.19
C ILE A 273 33.84 0.86 -23.87
N ASP A 274 34.65 0.06 -24.56
CA ASP A 274 34.75 -1.38 -24.33
C ASP A 274 35.23 -1.66 -22.91
N GLN A 275 36.20 -0.88 -22.41
CA GLN A 275 36.67 -0.97 -21.03
C GLN A 275 35.56 -0.62 -20.02
N ILE A 276 34.81 0.47 -20.23
CA ILE A 276 33.69 0.84 -19.36
C ILE A 276 32.60 -0.24 -19.35
N LEU A 277 32.24 -0.79 -20.52
CA LEU A 277 31.23 -1.83 -20.61
C LEU A 277 31.67 -3.12 -19.93
N LYS A 278 32.97 -3.43 -20.00
CA LYS A 278 33.58 -4.56 -19.28
C LYS A 278 33.56 -4.32 -17.77
N ASP A 279 33.98 -3.14 -17.33
CA ASP A 279 34.03 -2.79 -15.90
C ASP A 279 32.63 -2.76 -15.29
N ASP A 280 31.61 -2.24 -15.99
CA ASP A 280 30.22 -2.34 -15.55
C ASP A 280 29.80 -3.81 -15.46
N ARG A 281 30.03 -4.61 -16.51
CA ARG A 281 29.70 -6.04 -16.48
C ARG A 281 30.35 -6.78 -15.32
N ASP A 282 31.63 -6.52 -15.04
CA ASP A 282 32.37 -7.17 -13.97
C ASP A 282 31.93 -6.69 -12.59
N THR A 283 31.67 -5.38 -12.43
CA THR A 283 31.12 -4.78 -11.20
C THR A 283 29.74 -5.35 -10.86
N PHE A 284 28.92 -5.65 -11.87
CA PHE A 284 27.56 -6.17 -11.68
C PHE A 284 27.44 -7.69 -11.91
N LYS A 285 28.57 -8.40 -12.04
CA LYS A 285 28.58 -9.85 -12.24
C LYS A 285 28.12 -10.56 -10.96
N GLY A 286 27.08 -11.39 -11.07
CA GLY A 286 26.52 -12.16 -9.95
C GLY A 286 25.20 -11.62 -9.40
N LEU A 287 24.76 -10.43 -9.83
CA LEU A 287 23.41 -9.95 -9.59
C LEU A 287 22.49 -10.55 -10.66
N ILE A 288 21.78 -11.63 -10.32
CA ILE A 288 20.82 -12.28 -11.21
C ILE A 288 19.81 -11.23 -11.69
N PRO A 289 19.60 -11.04 -13.01
CA PRO A 289 18.58 -10.13 -13.53
C PRO A 289 17.20 -10.54 -12.99
N GLY A 290 16.64 -9.75 -12.08
CA GLY A 290 15.32 -10.00 -11.50
C GLY A 290 15.32 -10.70 -10.13
N ALA A 291 16.47 -11.15 -9.61
CA ALA A 291 16.57 -11.40 -8.18
C ALA A 291 16.61 -10.04 -7.49
N THR A 292 15.45 -9.57 -7.02
CA THR A 292 15.47 -8.59 -5.93
C THR A 292 16.20 -9.30 -4.80
N VAL A 293 17.50 -9.01 -4.64
CA VAL A 293 18.21 -9.38 -3.43
C VAL A 293 17.44 -8.65 -2.36
N ARG A 294 16.54 -9.38 -1.66
CA ARG A 294 16.04 -8.96 -0.37
C ARG A 294 17.27 -8.95 0.49
N VAL A 295 17.99 -7.83 0.48
CA VAL A 295 18.98 -7.54 1.49
C VAL A 295 18.16 -7.60 2.76
N ASN A 296 18.32 -8.69 3.50
CA ASN A 296 17.75 -8.83 4.82
C ASN A 296 18.55 -7.82 5.64
N ILE A 297 18.15 -6.55 5.57
CA ILE A 297 18.70 -5.49 6.40
C ILE A 297 18.51 -6.04 7.81
N PRO A 298 19.58 -6.35 8.55
CA PRO A 298 19.42 -6.70 9.95
C PRO A 298 18.74 -5.49 10.56
N ARG A 299 17.45 -5.65 10.86
CA ARG A 299 16.69 -4.76 11.71
C ARG A 299 17.59 -4.56 12.91
N CYS A 300 18.06 -3.33 13.16
CA CYS A 300 18.80 -3.00 14.38
C CYS A 300 18.06 -3.70 15.50
N ALA A 301 18.76 -4.64 16.15
CA ALA A 301 18.19 -5.58 17.08
C ALA A 301 17.72 -4.82 18.30
N GLU A 302 16.48 -4.33 18.25
CA GLU A 302 15.75 -3.98 19.44
C GLU A 302 15.40 -5.30 20.13
N ARG A 303 16.14 -5.50 21.22
CA ARG A 303 16.08 -6.57 22.18
C ARG A 303 14.63 -6.93 22.53
N SER A 304 14.12 -8.04 21.99
CA SER A 304 13.06 -8.80 22.64
C SER A 304 13.13 -10.28 22.27
N GLY A 305 12.83 -11.13 23.25
CA GLY A 305 13.24 -12.52 23.33
C GLY A 305 12.62 -13.45 22.29
N ARG A 306 13.41 -14.48 21.95
CA ARG A 306 13.03 -15.91 21.99
C ARG A 306 11.58 -16.24 21.58
N ILE A 307 11.43 -16.92 20.45
CA ILE A 307 10.90 -18.30 20.32
C ILE A 307 11.12 -18.71 18.85
N GLY A 308 11.81 -19.83 18.64
CA GLY A 308 12.06 -20.38 17.32
C GLY A 308 10.88 -21.21 16.82
N VAL A 309 10.60 -21.15 15.52
CA VAL A 309 9.89 -22.22 14.80
C VAL A 309 10.50 -22.36 13.40
N SER A 310 11.04 -23.55 13.17
CA SER A 310 11.50 -24.08 11.89
C SER A 310 10.29 -24.33 10.96
N VAL A 311 10.31 -23.80 9.74
CA VAL A 311 9.36 -24.20 8.68
C VAL A 311 10.12 -24.58 7.41
N LYS A 312 9.83 -25.81 6.99
CA LYS A 312 10.45 -26.59 5.92
C LYS A 312 10.09 -26.07 4.52
N GLU A 313 11.05 -26.18 3.61
CA GLU A 313 10.84 -26.22 2.16
C GLU A 313 9.86 -27.34 1.79
N ALA A 314 8.64 -26.99 1.39
CA ALA A 314 7.68 -27.91 0.78
C ALA A 314 6.64 -27.10 -0.02
N GLY A 315 7.07 -26.41 -1.09
CA GLY A 315 6.18 -25.49 -1.80
C GLY A 315 6.39 -25.34 -3.31
N LEU A 316 7.27 -26.14 -3.94
CA LEU A 316 7.59 -25.97 -5.37
C LEU A 316 7.17 -27.15 -6.27
N GLU A 317 6.85 -28.33 -5.74
CA GLU A 317 6.41 -29.46 -6.58
C GLU A 317 4.90 -29.46 -6.91
N ALA A 318 4.05 -28.81 -6.11
CA ALA A 318 2.60 -28.87 -6.32
C ALA A 318 2.10 -28.11 -7.56
N ARG A 319 2.93 -27.26 -8.19
CA ARG A 319 2.53 -26.41 -9.32
C ARG A 319 2.74 -27.06 -10.69
N GLN A 320 3.64 -28.05 -10.82
CA GLN A 320 3.87 -28.74 -12.10
C GLN A 320 2.83 -29.86 -12.37
N GLU A 321 2.22 -30.43 -11.33
CA GLU A 321 1.23 -31.51 -11.49
C GLU A 321 -0.13 -31.00 -12.00
N SER A 322 -0.53 -29.77 -11.66
CA SER A 322 -1.83 -29.21 -12.06
C SER A 322 -1.91 -28.84 -13.55
N GLU A 323 -0.77 -28.54 -14.18
CA GLU A 323 -0.74 -28.11 -15.58
C GLU A 323 -0.86 -29.28 -16.56
N LYS A 324 -0.38 -30.47 -16.17
CA LYS A 324 -0.51 -31.71 -16.97
C LYS A 324 -1.95 -32.21 -17.06
N ARG A 325 -2.79 -32.00 -16.03
CA ARG A 325 -4.20 -32.45 -16.05
C ARG A 325 -5.09 -31.62 -16.97
N ASN A 326 -4.75 -30.36 -17.24
CA ASN A 326 -5.60 -29.48 -18.05
C ASN A 326 -5.45 -29.74 -19.56
N VAL A 327 -4.30 -30.26 -20.00
CA VAL A 327 -4.05 -30.58 -21.42
C VAL A 327 -4.78 -31.87 -21.86
N SER A 328 -4.97 -32.85 -20.97
CA SER A 328 -5.71 -34.08 -21.31
C SER A 328 -7.21 -33.90 -21.49
N ARG A 329 -7.82 -32.85 -20.93
CA ARG A 329 -9.28 -32.63 -21.06
C ARG A 329 -9.70 -32.02 -22.40
N LYS A 330 -8.78 -31.42 -23.16
CA LYS A 330 -9.09 -30.75 -24.44
C LYS A 330 -9.06 -31.65 -25.69
N ARG A 331 -8.72 -32.95 -25.56
CA ARG A 331 -8.64 -33.89 -26.70
C ARG A 331 -9.77 -34.93 -26.78
N GLY A 332 -10.86 -34.72 -26.03
CA GLY A 332 -11.92 -35.74 -25.87
C GLY A 332 -13.32 -35.33 -26.32
N VAL A 333 -13.49 -34.42 -27.28
CA VAL A 333 -14.80 -34.11 -27.87
C VAL A 333 -14.64 -33.89 -29.38
N MET A 334 -14.59 -34.99 -30.12
CA MET A 334 -14.86 -35.02 -31.56
C MET A 334 -15.33 -36.44 -31.87
N TRP A 335 -16.63 -36.67 -31.72
CA TRP A 335 -17.47 -37.62 -32.46
C TRP A 335 -18.91 -37.15 -32.36
#